data_AF-A0A132BZ93-F1
#
_entry.id   AF-A0A132BZ93-F1
#
_cell.length_a   1.000
_cell.length_b   1.000
_cell.length_c   1.000
_cell.angle_alpha   90.00
_cell.angle_beta   90.00
_cell.angle_gamma   90.00
#
_symmetry.space_group_name_H-M   'P 1'
#
loop_
_entity.id
_entity.type
_entity.pdbx_description
1 polymer ?
#
loop_
_entity_poly.entity_id
_entity_poly.type
_entity_poly.pdbx_seq_one_letter_code
_entity_poly.pdbx_strand_id
1 'polypeptide(L)'
;MRKMNTWARGLDKKYETEGHAAHDAATRLTSNDYLEISHTAKFQLSNDMSFYMIGSCFAREIEKAFLREGRQVLSQINDLPAACDEQLKGDNSSIMTKFTTHSMLVELNQCLNDVELPGKGLIEATPGQFFNPQLHRLRTLEYTDAVAVQDTVRTSVKRIQDADVVFITLGLTEVWWDDELQVPMNVAPIHWKFAREGNRFRFENTDYAENLKSVHTLINLIREKSNKDVKIILTVSPVPLNRTFTDQDIIVANSYSKSTLRTVAQEVEKQYDFVDYFPSYELVTNTPQEKAWRHDIRHVQTDMVRHVISTFVANYMN
;
A
#
# COMPACT_ATOMS: atom_id res chain seq x y z
N MET A 1 27.47 25.22 -7.23
CA MET A 1 26.34 25.61 -8.11
C MET A 1 25.39 24.44 -8.23
N ARG A 2 24.15 24.55 -7.72
CA ARG A 2 23.11 23.54 -7.98
C ARG A 2 22.90 23.46 -9.49
N LYS A 3 23.04 22.27 -10.09
CA LYS A 3 22.62 22.04 -11.47
C LYS A 3 21.13 22.35 -11.53
N MET A 4 20.76 23.52 -12.08
CA MET A 4 19.36 23.79 -12.43
C MET A 4 18.91 22.68 -13.39
N ASN A 5 17.82 22.03 -13.04
CA ASN A 5 17.14 21.05 -13.90
C ASN A 5 16.92 21.66 -15.29
N THR A 6 17.13 20.86 -16.33
CA THR A 6 16.89 21.21 -17.74
C THR A 6 15.49 21.78 -17.99
N TRP A 7 14.52 21.45 -17.12
CA TRP A 7 13.14 21.93 -17.12
C TRP A 7 12.94 23.42 -16.86
N ALA A 8 13.92 24.13 -16.28
CA ALA A 8 13.82 25.57 -16.00
C ALA A 8 14.38 26.45 -17.13
N ARG A 9 15.02 25.86 -18.16
CA ARG A 9 15.65 26.58 -19.27
C ARG A 9 14.63 26.90 -20.36
N GLY A 10 13.69 27.80 -20.08
CA GLY A 10 12.71 28.23 -21.09
C GLY A 10 11.86 29.44 -20.72
N LEU A 11 12.05 30.06 -19.55
CA LEU A 11 11.19 31.13 -19.03
C LEU A 11 11.61 32.55 -19.47
N ASP A 12 12.30 32.71 -20.59
CA ASP A 12 12.83 34.01 -21.04
C ASP A 12 11.86 34.84 -21.90
N LYS A 13 10.57 34.50 -21.97
CA LYS A 13 9.57 35.38 -22.60
C LYS A 13 8.31 35.52 -21.75
N LYS A 14 7.98 36.79 -21.51
CA LYS A 14 6.74 37.29 -20.92
C LYS A 14 5.53 36.56 -21.50
N TYR A 15 4.67 36.10 -20.58
CA TYR A 15 3.26 35.79 -20.74
C TYR A 15 2.64 36.24 -22.08
N GLU A 16 2.54 35.32 -23.04
CA GLU A 16 1.66 35.40 -24.20
C GLU A 16 0.91 34.06 -24.33
N THR A 17 -0.37 34.09 -23.95
CA THR A 17 -1.51 33.27 -24.42
C THR A 17 -1.31 31.78 -24.77
N GLU A 18 -2.05 30.90 -24.05
CA GLU A 18 -2.72 29.69 -24.58
C GLU A 18 -1.91 28.63 -25.35
N GLY A 19 -0.59 28.63 -25.23
CA GLY A 19 0.26 27.54 -25.72
C GLY A 19 1.07 26.95 -24.57
N HIS A 20 0.54 25.92 -23.92
CA HIS A 20 1.27 25.21 -22.89
C HIS A 20 2.60 24.67 -23.45
N ALA A 21 3.70 24.84 -22.71
CA ALA A 21 5.00 24.31 -23.12
C ALA A 21 4.90 22.77 -23.17
N ALA A 22 5.59 22.13 -24.13
CA ALA A 22 5.55 20.66 -24.32
C ALA A 22 5.86 19.82 -23.06
N HIS A 23 6.39 20.47 -22.02
CA HIS A 23 6.85 19.83 -20.79
C HIS A 23 6.15 20.31 -19.52
N ASP A 24 5.19 21.24 -19.60
CA ASP A 24 4.42 21.61 -18.41
C ASP A 24 3.34 20.56 -18.07
N ALA A 25 2.87 20.62 -16.83
CA ALA A 25 1.90 19.65 -16.33
C ALA A 25 0.57 19.72 -17.09
N ALA A 26 0.10 20.92 -17.43
CA ALA A 26 -1.19 21.09 -18.10
C ALA A 26 -1.18 20.45 -19.51
N THR A 27 -0.13 20.67 -20.32
CA THR A 27 0.01 19.97 -21.61
C THR A 27 -0.06 18.46 -21.43
N ARG A 28 0.73 17.92 -20.49
CA ARG A 28 0.90 16.47 -20.31
C ARG A 28 -0.36 15.79 -19.77
N LEU A 29 -1.16 16.50 -18.98
CA LEU A 29 -2.45 16.02 -18.48
C LEU A 29 -3.55 16.02 -19.55
N THR A 30 -3.33 16.67 -20.69
CA THR A 30 -4.29 16.73 -21.81
C THR A 30 -4.02 15.74 -22.94
N SER A 31 -3.05 14.82 -22.78
CA SER A 31 -2.58 13.93 -23.85
C SER A 31 -3.59 12.88 -24.35
N ASN A 32 -4.76 12.73 -23.71
CA ASN A 32 -5.77 11.68 -23.98
C ASN A 32 -5.18 10.25 -24.05
N ASP A 33 -3.98 10.05 -23.50
CA ASP A 33 -3.28 8.78 -23.50
C ASP A 33 -2.76 8.42 -22.11
N TYR A 34 -2.17 7.24 -21.96
CA TYR A 34 -1.49 6.84 -20.73
C TYR A 34 -0.43 7.88 -20.36
N LEU A 35 -0.47 8.37 -19.12
CA LEU A 35 0.51 9.35 -18.67
C LEU A 35 1.90 8.72 -18.67
N GLU A 36 2.84 9.37 -19.34
CA GLU A 36 4.26 9.04 -19.21
C GLU A 36 4.89 9.90 -18.12
N ILE A 37 5.71 9.31 -17.25
CA ILE A 37 6.50 10.04 -16.24
C ILE A 37 7.98 9.70 -16.45
N SER A 38 8.79 10.73 -16.64
CA SER A 38 10.25 10.59 -16.57
C SER A 38 10.64 10.44 -15.10
N HIS A 39 11.09 9.24 -14.75
CA HIS A 39 11.61 8.90 -13.43
C HIS A 39 13.11 8.63 -13.53
N THR A 40 13.86 8.83 -12.45
CA THR A 40 15.26 8.44 -12.38
C THR A 40 15.43 7.61 -11.13
N ALA A 41 15.48 6.30 -11.30
CA ALA A 41 15.60 5.36 -10.19
C ALA A 41 16.91 5.57 -9.44
N LYS A 42 16.86 5.51 -8.10
CA LYS A 42 18.07 5.59 -7.25
C LYS A 42 19.00 4.40 -7.39
N PHE A 43 18.45 3.26 -7.79
CA PHE A 43 19.16 2.00 -7.91
C PHE A 43 18.59 1.22 -9.09
N GLN A 44 19.44 0.37 -9.67
CA GLN A 44 19.05 -0.59 -10.69
C GLN A 44 18.89 -1.98 -10.07
N LEU A 45 18.00 -2.76 -10.63
CA LEU A 45 17.57 -4.07 -10.16
C LEU A 45 17.85 -5.11 -11.26
N SER A 46 18.26 -6.30 -10.86
CA SER A 46 18.47 -7.43 -11.77
C SER A 46 17.23 -8.32 -11.84
N ASN A 47 17.07 -9.05 -12.95
CA ASN A 47 15.87 -9.87 -13.19
C ASN A 47 15.72 -11.07 -12.24
N ASP A 48 16.79 -11.48 -11.56
CA ASP A 48 16.81 -12.55 -10.56
C ASP A 48 16.46 -12.09 -9.14
N MET A 49 16.28 -10.78 -8.91
CA MET A 49 15.88 -10.26 -7.60
C MET A 49 14.48 -10.69 -7.21
N SER A 50 14.31 -10.98 -5.92
CA SER A 50 13.04 -11.30 -5.30
C SER A 50 12.31 -10.05 -4.80
N PHE A 51 10.99 -10.06 -4.93
CA PHE A 51 10.11 -8.95 -4.56
C PHE A 51 9.17 -9.34 -3.42
N TYR A 52 8.89 -8.41 -2.53
CA TYR A 52 7.84 -8.54 -1.53
C TYR A 52 6.92 -7.32 -1.60
N MET A 53 5.62 -7.54 -1.70
CA MET A 53 4.64 -6.47 -1.73
C MET A 53 3.95 -6.39 -0.37
N ILE A 54 3.79 -5.18 0.17
CA ILE A 54 2.97 -4.89 1.35
C ILE A 54 2.17 -3.59 1.12
N GLY A 55 0.97 -3.53 1.68
CA GLY A 55 0.11 -2.35 1.62
C GLY A 55 -1.22 -2.59 0.94
N SER A 56 -1.78 -1.53 0.35
CA SER A 56 -3.18 -1.48 -0.08
C SER A 56 -3.57 -2.51 -1.15
N CYS A 57 -4.85 -2.55 -1.56
CA CYS A 57 -5.30 -3.42 -2.66
C CYS A 57 -4.46 -3.27 -3.94
N PHE A 58 -3.94 -2.07 -4.21
CA PHE A 58 -3.08 -1.84 -5.37
C PHE A 58 -1.73 -2.58 -5.27
N ALA A 59 -1.22 -2.84 -4.06
CA ALA A 59 -0.05 -3.70 -3.87
C ALA A 59 -0.31 -5.13 -4.36
N ARG A 60 -1.55 -5.63 -4.20
CA ARG A 60 -1.96 -6.94 -4.72
C ARG A 60 -2.05 -6.96 -6.24
N GLU A 61 -2.46 -5.85 -6.86
CA GLU A 61 -2.46 -5.73 -8.33
C GLU A 61 -1.04 -5.72 -8.89
N ILE A 62 -0.10 -5.02 -8.24
CA ILE A 62 1.33 -5.06 -8.59
C ILE A 62 1.88 -6.48 -8.42
N GLU A 63 1.62 -7.13 -7.28
CA GLU A 63 2.01 -8.53 -7.03
C GLU A 63 1.51 -9.47 -8.14
N LYS A 64 0.21 -9.43 -8.46
CA LYS A 64 -0.39 -10.24 -9.52
C LYS A 64 0.20 -9.94 -10.89
N ALA A 65 0.64 -8.71 -11.15
CA ALA A 65 1.27 -8.35 -12.41
C ALA A 65 2.73 -8.87 -12.49
N PHE A 66 3.50 -8.73 -11.41
CA PHE A 66 4.87 -9.25 -11.32
C PHE A 66 4.91 -10.78 -11.48
N LEU A 67 3.94 -11.47 -10.89
CA LEU A 67 3.79 -12.91 -11.06
C LEU A 67 3.49 -13.33 -12.50
N ARG A 68 2.67 -12.56 -13.21
CA ARG A 68 2.38 -12.79 -14.63
C ARG A 68 3.61 -12.57 -15.53
N GLU A 69 4.55 -11.73 -15.09
CA GLU A 69 5.86 -11.55 -15.74
C GLU A 69 6.90 -12.60 -15.32
N GLY A 70 6.54 -13.57 -14.47
CA GLY A 70 7.45 -14.62 -14.02
C GLY A 70 8.48 -14.16 -12.99
N ARG A 71 8.27 -13.01 -12.33
CA ARG A 71 9.16 -12.51 -11.28
C ARG A 71 8.96 -13.29 -9.98
N GLN A 72 10.03 -13.41 -9.20
CA GLN A 72 9.98 -14.06 -7.90
C GLN A 72 9.30 -13.14 -6.87
N VAL A 73 8.08 -13.49 -6.43
CA VAL A 73 7.34 -12.73 -5.40
C VAL A 73 7.17 -13.56 -4.13
N LEU A 74 7.61 -13.00 -3.00
CA LEU A 74 7.68 -13.68 -1.70
C LEU A 74 6.45 -13.44 -0.81
N SER A 75 5.61 -12.46 -1.12
CA SER A 75 4.40 -12.12 -0.36
C SER A 75 3.15 -12.97 -0.71
N GLN A 76 3.32 -13.98 -1.55
CA GLN A 76 2.23 -14.89 -1.93
C GLN A 76 1.75 -15.76 -0.77
N ILE A 77 0.44 -15.99 -0.73
CA ILE A 77 -0.20 -17.04 0.05
C ILE A 77 -0.95 -17.96 -0.91
N ASN A 78 -0.50 -19.21 -1.00
CA ASN A 78 -1.07 -20.20 -1.89
C ASN A 78 -2.16 -21.02 -1.18
N ASP A 79 -1.87 -21.44 0.05
CA ASP A 79 -2.74 -22.37 0.79
C ASP A 79 -3.31 -21.71 2.05
N LEU A 80 -4.61 -21.89 2.26
CA LEU A 80 -5.36 -21.47 3.43
C LEU A 80 -6.33 -22.60 3.82
N PRO A 81 -6.86 -22.61 5.06
CA PRO A 81 -7.93 -23.54 5.43
C PRO A 81 -9.12 -23.42 4.48
N ALA A 82 -9.73 -24.55 4.12
CA ALA A 82 -10.84 -24.62 3.16
C ALA A 82 -12.05 -23.74 3.55
N ALA A 83 -12.21 -23.46 4.85
CA ALA A 83 -13.21 -22.51 5.36
C ALA A 83 -13.06 -21.08 4.80
N CYS A 84 -11.90 -20.74 4.22
CA CYS A 84 -11.65 -19.45 3.59
C CYS A 84 -12.15 -19.37 2.14
N ASP A 85 -12.32 -20.50 1.46
CA ASP A 85 -12.49 -20.55 -0.01
C ASP A 85 -13.73 -19.79 -0.48
N GLU A 86 -14.87 -19.98 0.20
CA GLU A 86 -16.13 -19.32 -0.13
C GLU A 86 -16.03 -17.79 -0.02
N GLN A 87 -15.30 -17.30 0.99
CA GLN A 87 -15.17 -15.88 1.27
C GLN A 87 -14.18 -15.19 0.32
N LEU A 88 -13.07 -15.86 0.00
CA LEU A 88 -11.97 -15.30 -0.78
C LEU A 88 -12.17 -15.50 -2.30
N LYS A 89 -12.97 -16.50 -2.71
CA LYS A 89 -13.26 -16.80 -4.12
C LYS A 89 -11.98 -16.92 -4.96
N GLY A 90 -10.97 -17.59 -4.41
CA GLY A 90 -9.67 -17.82 -5.04
C GLY A 90 -8.66 -16.66 -4.94
N ASP A 91 -9.01 -15.54 -4.30
CA ASP A 91 -8.06 -14.42 -4.10
C ASP A 91 -7.41 -14.45 -2.72
N ASN A 92 -6.62 -15.50 -2.45
CA ASN A 92 -5.95 -15.71 -1.16
C ASN A 92 -5.03 -14.54 -0.78
N SER A 93 -4.40 -13.89 -1.77
CA SER A 93 -3.54 -12.72 -1.54
C SER A 93 -4.24 -11.57 -0.84
N SER A 94 -5.58 -11.46 -0.98
CA SER A 94 -6.33 -10.32 -0.47
C SER A 94 -6.27 -10.18 1.05
N ILE A 95 -6.07 -11.26 1.81
CA ILE A 95 -5.96 -11.21 3.28
C ILE A 95 -4.72 -10.45 3.75
N MET A 96 -3.68 -10.39 2.91
CA MET A 96 -2.42 -9.68 3.17
C MET A 96 -2.50 -8.18 2.87
N THR A 97 -3.64 -7.69 2.40
CA THR A 97 -3.84 -6.26 2.13
C THR A 97 -3.76 -5.45 3.42
N LYS A 98 -2.90 -4.43 3.49
CA LYS A 98 -2.79 -3.48 4.60
C LYS A 98 -3.09 -2.06 4.19
N PHE A 99 -3.97 -1.39 4.92
CA PHE A 99 -4.48 -0.07 4.50
C PHE A 99 -3.69 1.10 5.10
N THR A 100 -3.23 0.97 6.33
CA THR A 100 -2.59 2.08 7.08
C THR A 100 -1.12 1.77 7.36
N THR A 101 -0.28 2.80 7.49
CA THR A 101 1.12 2.65 7.92
C THR A 101 1.22 1.92 9.26
N HIS A 102 0.30 2.21 10.16
CA HIS A 102 0.18 1.62 11.49
C HIS A 102 -0.13 0.12 11.46
N SER A 103 -1.06 -0.31 10.61
CA SER A 103 -1.39 -1.74 10.41
C SER A 103 -0.22 -2.53 9.81
N MET A 104 0.52 -1.94 8.87
CA MET A 104 1.74 -2.54 8.33
C MET A 104 2.81 -2.70 9.42
N LEU A 105 3.05 -1.63 10.19
CA LEU A 105 4.06 -1.63 11.24
C LEU A 105 3.75 -2.65 12.34
N VAL A 106 2.49 -2.72 12.81
CA VAL A 106 2.14 -3.67 13.88
C VAL A 106 2.28 -5.13 13.41
N GLU A 107 1.87 -5.45 12.18
CA GLU A 107 2.00 -6.80 11.65
C GLU A 107 3.47 -7.21 11.51
N LEU A 108 4.30 -6.35 10.89
CA LEU A 108 5.72 -6.64 10.76
C LEU A 108 6.39 -6.75 12.13
N ASN A 109 6.07 -5.87 13.07
CA ASN A 109 6.63 -5.95 14.42
C ASN A 109 6.26 -7.27 15.11
N GLN A 110 4.99 -7.68 15.03
CA GLN A 110 4.53 -8.94 15.62
C GLN A 110 5.17 -10.17 14.99
N CYS A 111 5.28 -10.19 13.66
CA CYS A 111 5.81 -11.34 12.94
C CYS A 111 7.33 -11.43 13.05
N LEU A 112 8.05 -10.32 12.92
CA LEU A 112 9.51 -10.30 12.85
C LEU A 112 10.20 -10.28 14.22
N ASN A 113 9.49 -9.87 15.28
CA ASN A 113 9.97 -9.95 16.67
C ASN A 113 9.29 -11.07 17.47
N ASP A 114 8.52 -11.92 16.82
CA ASP A 114 7.79 -13.03 17.47
C ASP A 114 6.93 -12.60 18.66
N VAL A 115 6.30 -11.42 18.55
CA VAL A 115 5.35 -10.93 19.56
C VAL A 115 3.97 -11.54 19.29
N GLU A 116 3.41 -12.14 20.33
CA GLU A 116 2.07 -12.70 20.34
C GLU A 116 1.16 -11.85 21.24
N LEU A 117 -0.01 -11.47 20.71
CA LEU A 117 -1.01 -10.73 21.47
C LEU A 117 -1.85 -11.68 22.33
N PRO A 118 -2.46 -11.19 23.42
CA PRO A 118 -3.52 -11.91 24.13
C PRO A 118 -4.59 -12.44 23.17
N GLY A 119 -4.97 -13.71 23.32
CA GLY A 119 -5.93 -14.37 22.43
C GLY A 119 -5.49 -14.39 20.95
N LYS A 120 -4.18 -14.27 20.69
CA LYS A 120 -3.59 -14.08 19.36
C LYS A 120 -4.10 -12.85 18.60
N GLY A 121 -4.74 -11.90 19.29
CA GLY A 121 -5.39 -10.74 18.67
C GLY A 121 -6.71 -11.08 17.94
N LEU A 122 -7.24 -12.29 18.12
CA LEU A 122 -8.55 -12.67 17.61
C LEU A 122 -9.66 -12.07 18.49
N ILE A 123 -10.72 -11.60 17.85
CA ILE A 123 -11.90 -11.02 18.51
C ILE A 123 -13.07 -11.98 18.32
N GLU A 124 -13.64 -12.49 19.41
CA GLU A 124 -14.85 -13.31 19.35
C GLU A 124 -16.06 -12.41 19.02
N ALA A 125 -16.63 -12.60 17.82
CA ALA A 125 -17.76 -11.81 17.35
C ALA A 125 -19.10 -12.37 17.84
N THR A 126 -19.20 -13.70 17.88
CA THR A 126 -20.28 -14.49 18.50
C THR A 126 -19.66 -15.77 19.06
N PRO A 127 -20.32 -16.51 19.97
CA PRO A 127 -19.73 -17.72 20.56
C PRO A 127 -19.14 -18.67 19.53
N GLY A 128 -17.84 -18.95 19.61
CA GLY A 128 -17.09 -19.84 18.71
C GLY A 128 -16.63 -19.21 17.38
N GLN A 129 -17.04 -17.99 17.06
CA GLN A 129 -16.76 -17.32 15.79
C GLN A 129 -15.84 -16.12 15.99
N PHE A 130 -14.63 -16.22 15.42
CA PHE A 130 -13.53 -15.31 15.65
C PHE A 130 -13.20 -14.50 14.40
N PHE A 131 -12.93 -13.22 14.60
CA PHE A 131 -12.52 -12.27 13.58
C PHE A 131 -11.09 -11.80 13.86
N ASN A 132 -10.25 -11.77 12.83
CA ASN A 132 -8.91 -11.19 12.92
C ASN A 132 -8.90 -9.77 12.32
N PRO A 133 -8.72 -8.72 13.13
CA PRO A 133 -8.79 -7.34 12.66
C PRO A 133 -7.59 -6.91 11.79
N GLN A 134 -6.57 -7.76 11.66
CA GLN A 134 -5.45 -7.53 10.74
C GLN A 134 -5.73 -8.03 9.33
N LEU A 135 -6.71 -8.92 9.12
CA LEU A 135 -6.94 -9.55 7.82
C LEU A 135 -8.04 -8.84 7.03
N HIS A 136 -7.86 -8.76 5.71
CA HIS A 136 -8.86 -8.19 4.81
C HIS A 136 -9.69 -9.27 4.09
N ARG A 137 -10.95 -8.98 3.78
CA ARG A 137 -11.97 -9.84 3.12
C ARG A 137 -12.39 -11.11 3.87
N LEU A 138 -11.63 -11.58 4.83
CA LEU A 138 -12.02 -12.67 5.72
C LEU A 138 -12.92 -12.12 6.84
N ARG A 139 -14.07 -12.74 7.06
CA ARG A 139 -15.02 -12.41 8.14
C ARG A 139 -14.67 -13.25 9.38
N THR A 140 -15.66 -13.92 9.95
CA THR A 140 -15.46 -14.81 11.08
C THR A 140 -15.12 -16.22 10.60
N LEU A 141 -14.35 -16.92 11.43
CA LEU A 141 -14.03 -18.33 11.29
C LEU A 141 -14.16 -19.01 12.66
N GLU A 142 -14.28 -20.33 12.67
CA GLU A 142 -14.07 -21.10 13.89
C GLU A 142 -12.64 -20.89 14.42
N TYR A 143 -12.46 -20.99 15.74
CA TYR A 143 -11.18 -20.66 16.40
C TYR A 143 -9.98 -21.39 15.75
N THR A 144 -10.13 -22.68 15.47
CA THR A 144 -9.06 -23.51 14.89
C THR A 144 -8.63 -23.02 13.52
N ASP A 145 -9.59 -22.64 12.67
CA ASP A 145 -9.30 -22.12 11.32
C ASP A 145 -8.72 -20.70 11.40
N ALA A 146 -9.22 -19.86 12.31
CA ALA A 146 -8.69 -18.51 12.52
C ALA A 146 -7.21 -18.53 12.95
N VAL A 147 -6.84 -19.44 13.86
CA VAL A 147 -5.45 -19.64 14.27
C VAL A 147 -4.60 -20.19 13.12
N ALA A 148 -5.10 -21.20 12.39
CA ALA A 148 -4.37 -21.76 11.24
C ALA A 148 -4.09 -20.70 10.16
N VAL A 149 -5.06 -19.84 9.83
CA VAL A 149 -4.86 -18.70 8.92
C VAL A 149 -3.77 -17.77 9.44
N GLN A 150 -3.81 -17.44 10.73
CA GLN A 150 -2.83 -16.54 11.33
C GLN A 150 -1.40 -17.10 11.28
N ASP A 151 -1.22 -18.41 11.52
CA ASP A 151 0.09 -19.05 11.43
C ASP A 151 0.63 -19.03 9.99
N THR A 152 -0.24 -19.26 8.99
CA THR A 152 0.10 -19.09 7.58
C THR A 152 0.52 -17.65 7.27
N VAL A 153 -0.25 -16.66 7.74
CA VAL A 153 0.05 -15.24 7.54
C VAL A 153 1.39 -14.88 8.19
N ARG A 154 1.63 -15.25 9.44
CA ARG A 154 2.90 -14.98 10.13
C ARG A 154 4.09 -15.57 9.38
N THR A 155 3.96 -16.81 8.90
CA THR A 155 4.99 -17.47 8.11
C THR A 155 5.25 -16.74 6.80
N SER A 156 4.20 -16.30 6.11
CA SER A 156 4.31 -15.52 4.87
C SER A 156 4.94 -14.15 5.10
N VAL A 157 4.57 -13.45 6.17
CA VAL A 157 5.15 -12.15 6.54
C VAL A 157 6.65 -12.25 6.78
N LYS A 158 7.13 -13.28 7.48
CA LYS A 158 8.57 -13.47 7.74
C LYS A 158 9.42 -13.56 6.47
N ARG A 159 8.86 -13.98 5.33
CA ARG A 159 9.57 -14.03 4.04
C ARG A 159 10.04 -12.66 3.54
N ILE A 160 9.53 -11.56 4.09
CA ILE A 160 10.03 -10.21 3.80
C ILE A 160 11.52 -10.06 4.13
N GLN A 161 12.04 -10.84 5.09
CA GLN A 161 13.45 -10.82 5.47
C GLN A 161 14.38 -11.29 4.35
N ASP A 162 13.87 -12.08 3.41
CA ASP A 162 14.66 -12.67 2.32
C ASP A 162 14.47 -11.92 0.99
N ALA A 163 13.66 -10.86 0.98
CA ALA A 163 13.38 -10.07 -0.22
C ALA A 163 14.56 -9.14 -0.57
N ASP A 164 14.92 -9.10 -1.84
CA ASP A 164 15.88 -8.11 -2.35
C ASP A 164 15.21 -6.74 -2.49
N VAL A 165 13.91 -6.72 -2.82
CA VAL A 165 13.12 -5.50 -3.02
C VAL A 165 11.78 -5.59 -2.29
N VAL A 166 11.46 -4.58 -1.47
CA VAL A 166 10.16 -4.45 -0.79
C VAL A 166 9.38 -3.27 -1.35
N PHE A 167 8.22 -3.54 -1.92
CA PHE A 167 7.23 -2.53 -2.31
C PHE A 167 6.29 -2.22 -1.15
N ILE A 168 6.25 -0.96 -0.72
CA ILE A 168 5.32 -0.48 0.31
C ILE A 168 4.33 0.48 -0.35
N THR A 169 3.07 0.05 -0.46
CA THR A 169 1.99 0.84 -1.06
C THR A 169 1.11 1.47 0.02
N LEU A 170 1.31 2.76 0.28
CA LEU A 170 0.59 3.53 1.30
C LEU A 170 -0.89 3.68 0.91
N GLY A 171 -1.80 3.27 1.78
CA GLY A 171 -3.24 3.17 1.47
C GLY A 171 -4.05 4.39 1.90
N LEU A 172 -4.23 4.56 3.21
CA LEU A 172 -5.07 5.59 3.83
C LEU A 172 -4.58 5.94 5.26
N THR A 173 -5.13 7.01 5.82
CA THR A 173 -4.74 7.63 7.11
C THR A 173 -5.72 7.34 8.24
N GLU A 174 -6.91 6.83 7.92
CA GLU A 174 -7.97 6.47 8.87
C GLU A 174 -7.68 5.11 9.52
N VAL A 175 -7.40 5.12 10.83
CA VAL A 175 -7.03 3.97 11.64
C VAL A 175 -8.12 3.69 12.67
N TRP A 176 -8.42 2.42 12.88
CA TRP A 176 -9.13 1.95 14.06
C TRP A 176 -8.12 1.34 15.03
N TRP A 177 -8.29 1.57 16.32
CA TRP A 177 -7.46 1.03 17.38
C TRP A 177 -8.27 0.07 18.23
N ASP A 178 -7.64 -1.02 18.65
CA ASP A 178 -8.11 -1.86 19.74
C ASP A 178 -7.42 -1.37 21.02
N ASP A 179 -8.13 -0.59 21.85
CA ASP A 179 -7.62 -0.04 23.10
C ASP A 179 -7.51 -1.10 24.21
N GLU A 180 -8.09 -2.30 24.06
CA GLU A 180 -7.83 -3.40 24.99
C GLU A 180 -6.46 -4.05 24.71
N LEU A 181 -6.17 -4.26 23.42
CA LEU A 181 -4.90 -4.85 22.97
C LEU A 181 -3.79 -3.81 22.71
N GLN A 182 -4.13 -2.52 22.75
CA GLN A 182 -3.24 -1.38 22.47
C GLN A 182 -2.54 -1.48 21.09
N VAL A 183 -3.29 -1.88 20.07
CA VAL A 183 -2.77 -2.06 18.70
C VAL A 183 -3.69 -1.43 17.64
N PRO A 184 -3.13 -0.95 16.51
CA PRO A 184 -3.94 -0.51 15.39
C PRO A 184 -4.53 -1.73 14.68
N MET A 185 -5.75 -1.58 14.18
CA MET A 185 -6.46 -2.53 13.34
C MET A 185 -6.23 -2.19 11.87
N ASN A 186 -6.22 -3.21 11.01
CA ASN A 186 -6.17 -3.02 9.58
C ASN A 186 -7.55 -2.69 8.98
N VAL A 187 -8.60 -3.30 9.54
CA VAL A 187 -9.98 -3.12 9.10
C VAL A 187 -10.84 -2.62 10.25
N ALA A 188 -11.87 -1.85 9.92
CA ALA A 188 -12.84 -1.39 10.91
C ALA A 188 -13.57 -2.59 11.57
N PRO A 189 -14.12 -2.42 12.78
CA PRO A 189 -14.87 -3.46 13.46
C PRO A 189 -15.98 -4.06 12.57
N ILE A 190 -16.12 -5.38 12.58
CA ILE A 190 -17.02 -6.12 11.67
C ILE A 190 -18.50 -5.75 11.85
N HIS A 191 -18.88 -5.31 13.05
CA HIS A 191 -20.25 -4.92 13.37
C HIS A 191 -20.28 -3.51 13.97
N TRP A 192 -21.23 -2.69 13.54
CA TRP A 192 -21.38 -1.31 14.00
C TRP A 192 -21.58 -1.19 15.52
N LYS A 193 -22.18 -2.21 16.14
CA LYS A 193 -22.33 -2.30 17.61
C LYS A 193 -20.98 -2.31 18.32
N PHE A 194 -20.00 -3.06 17.80
CA PHE A 194 -18.64 -3.03 18.36
C PHE A 194 -18.04 -1.63 18.28
N ALA A 195 -18.26 -0.92 17.18
CA ALA A 195 -17.76 0.44 16.97
C ALA A 195 -18.50 1.53 17.76
N ARG A 196 -19.77 1.32 18.17
CA ARG A 196 -20.62 2.35 18.82
C ARG A 196 -20.91 2.12 20.29
N GLU A 197 -21.05 0.86 20.70
CA GLU A 197 -21.59 0.50 22.02
C GLU A 197 -20.48 0.07 23.00
N GLY A 198 -19.25 -0.17 22.51
CA GLY A 198 -18.12 -0.60 23.32
C GLY A 198 -17.03 0.46 23.49
N ASN A 199 -16.32 0.42 24.62
CA ASN A 199 -15.14 1.25 24.88
C ASN A 199 -13.82 0.64 24.36
N ARG A 200 -13.91 -0.44 23.57
CA ARG A 200 -12.72 -1.18 23.09
C ARG A 200 -12.13 -0.58 21.81
N PHE A 201 -12.96 -0.08 20.91
CA PHE A 201 -12.50 0.35 19.59
C PHE A 201 -12.58 1.85 19.43
N ARG A 202 -11.47 2.46 19.01
CA ARG A 202 -11.36 3.90 18.83
C ARG A 202 -10.94 4.23 17.41
N PHE A 203 -11.63 5.19 16.80
CA PHE A 203 -11.28 5.72 15.50
C PHE A 203 -10.31 6.90 15.62
N GLU A 204 -9.37 7.00 14.69
CA GLU A 204 -8.43 8.12 14.57
C GLU A 204 -8.04 8.34 13.11
N ASN A 205 -8.07 9.59 12.65
CA ASN A 205 -7.48 9.96 11.36
C ASN A 205 -6.08 10.53 11.62
N THR A 206 -5.07 9.69 11.38
CA THR A 206 -3.68 10.00 11.72
C THR A 206 -3.10 11.08 10.82
N ASP A 207 -2.26 11.95 11.41
CA ASP A 207 -1.71 13.11 10.73
C ASP A 207 -0.38 12.81 10.00
N TYR A 208 0.19 13.84 9.38
CA TYR A 208 1.47 13.74 8.67
C TYR A 208 2.62 13.25 9.58
N ALA A 209 2.76 13.77 10.80
CA ALA A 209 3.87 13.45 11.68
C ALA A 209 3.78 12.00 12.18
N GLU A 210 2.57 11.54 12.47
CA GLU A 210 2.30 10.16 12.89
C GLU A 210 2.60 9.17 11.77
N ASN A 211 2.10 9.44 10.55
CA ASN A 211 2.39 8.60 9.38
C ASN A 211 3.88 8.63 9.01
N LEU A 212 4.54 9.79 9.08
CA LEU A 212 5.98 9.91 8.84
C LEU A 212 6.78 9.05 9.82
N LYS A 213 6.49 9.18 11.12
CA LYS A 213 7.12 8.36 12.17
C LYS A 213 6.90 6.88 11.93
N SER A 214 5.66 6.50 11.63
CA SER A 214 5.27 5.10 11.37
C SER A 214 6.05 4.51 10.18
N VAL A 215 6.16 5.25 9.06
CA VAL A 215 6.91 4.79 7.87
C VAL A 215 8.42 4.72 8.15
N HIS A 216 8.99 5.67 8.89
CA HIS A 216 10.39 5.58 9.32
C HIS A 216 10.64 4.32 10.15
N THR A 217 9.80 4.05 11.16
CA THR A 217 9.94 2.86 11.99
C THR A 217 9.76 1.58 11.15
N LEU A 218 8.79 1.57 10.23
CA LEU A 218 8.54 0.44 9.34
C LEU A 218 9.77 0.12 8.47
N ILE A 219 10.35 1.13 7.82
CA ILE A 219 11.52 0.98 6.95
C ILE A 219 12.74 0.53 7.75
N ASN A 220 12.98 1.14 8.92
CA ASN A 220 14.09 0.76 9.78
C ASN A 220 13.92 -0.68 10.27
N LEU A 221 12.71 -1.11 10.62
CA LEU A 221 12.43 -2.50 11.02
C LEU A 221 12.71 -3.48 9.87
N ILE A 222 12.23 -3.19 8.66
CA ILE A 222 12.52 -4.01 7.47
C ILE A 222 14.03 -4.09 7.25
N ARG A 223 14.73 -2.96 7.32
CA ARG A 223 16.18 -2.89 7.12
C ARG A 223 16.95 -3.66 8.20
N GLU A 224 16.55 -3.55 9.46
CA GLU A 224 17.16 -4.23 10.61
C GLU A 224 17.00 -5.75 10.52
N LYS A 225 15.82 -6.23 10.10
CA LYS A 225 15.48 -7.67 10.07
C LYS A 225 15.82 -8.37 8.76
N SER A 226 16.25 -7.62 7.74
CA SER A 226 16.58 -8.14 6.42
C SER A 226 17.86 -8.98 6.45
N ASN A 227 17.83 -10.12 5.76
CA ASN A 227 18.98 -10.98 5.47
C ASN A 227 19.75 -10.50 4.21
N LYS A 228 19.30 -9.42 3.58
CA LYS A 228 19.78 -8.86 2.30
C LYS A 228 20.11 -7.37 2.42
N ASP A 229 20.81 -6.82 1.43
CA ASP A 229 20.89 -5.37 1.20
C ASP A 229 19.58 -4.85 0.56
N VAL A 230 18.47 -4.97 1.30
CA VAL A 230 17.12 -4.72 0.81
C VAL A 230 16.95 -3.31 0.24
N LYS A 231 16.35 -3.21 -0.94
CA LYS A 231 15.88 -1.96 -1.55
C LYS A 231 14.39 -1.79 -1.26
N ILE A 232 13.96 -0.57 -1.03
CA ILE A 232 12.56 -0.27 -0.70
C ILE A 232 12.01 0.70 -1.74
N ILE A 233 10.81 0.38 -2.22
CA ILE A 233 10.07 1.20 -3.17
C ILE A 233 8.78 1.61 -2.51
N LEU A 234 8.66 2.91 -2.24
CA LEU A 234 7.45 3.53 -1.74
C LEU A 234 6.56 3.93 -2.90
N THR A 235 5.25 3.75 -2.73
CA THR A 235 4.26 4.38 -3.60
C THR A 235 2.98 4.65 -2.84
N VAL A 236 2.09 5.49 -3.39
CA VAL A 236 0.77 5.75 -2.83
C VAL A 236 -0.28 5.03 -3.65
N SER A 237 -1.27 4.44 -2.99
CA SER A 237 -2.37 3.76 -3.66
C SER A 237 -3.27 4.77 -4.38
N PRO A 238 -3.54 4.60 -5.68
CA PRO A 238 -4.51 5.46 -6.39
C PRO A 238 -5.96 5.13 -6.02
N VAL A 239 -6.22 3.98 -5.39
CA VAL A 239 -7.58 3.50 -5.09
C VAL A 239 -8.27 4.46 -4.11
N PRO A 240 -9.45 5.00 -4.47
CA PRO A 240 -10.17 5.94 -3.61
C PRO A 240 -10.77 5.25 -2.38
N LEU A 241 -10.93 6.02 -1.31
CA LEU A 241 -11.63 5.60 -0.08
C LEU A 241 -13.03 5.08 -0.43
N ASN A 242 -13.41 3.96 0.17
CA ASN A 242 -14.77 3.40 0.07
C ASN A 242 -15.69 3.87 1.19
N ARG A 243 -15.10 4.39 2.26
CA ARG A 243 -15.76 4.89 3.46
C ARG A 243 -14.81 5.86 4.15
N THR A 244 -15.37 6.89 4.77
CA THR A 244 -14.74 7.68 5.82
C THR A 244 -15.55 7.52 7.11
N PHE A 245 -14.88 7.57 8.26
CA PHE A 245 -15.51 7.63 9.58
C PHE A 245 -15.44 9.02 10.21
N THR A 246 -15.02 10.01 9.44
CA THR A 246 -15.08 11.43 9.81
C THR A 246 -16.42 12.04 9.37
N ASP A 247 -16.72 13.24 9.86
CA ASP A 247 -17.87 14.04 9.39
C ASP A 247 -17.57 14.79 8.08
N GLN A 248 -16.41 14.58 7.47
CA GLN A 248 -16.04 15.23 6.20
C GLN A 248 -16.70 14.54 5.01
N ASP A 249 -16.87 15.29 3.92
CA ASP A 249 -17.17 14.70 2.63
C ASP A 249 -16.05 13.71 2.24
N ILE A 250 -16.43 12.52 1.77
CA ILE A 250 -15.50 11.43 1.49
C ILE A 250 -14.45 11.79 0.43
N ILE A 251 -14.77 12.67 -0.52
CA ILE A 251 -13.82 13.13 -1.53
C ILE A 251 -12.75 14.01 -0.89
N VAL A 252 -13.15 14.88 0.04
CA VAL A 252 -12.22 15.72 0.82
C VAL A 252 -11.34 14.86 1.72
N ALA A 253 -11.93 13.90 2.43
CA ALA A 253 -11.18 12.94 3.26
C ALA A 253 -10.18 12.13 2.42
N ASN A 254 -10.59 11.70 1.21
CA ASN A 254 -9.73 10.99 0.28
C ASN A 254 -8.55 11.85 -0.17
N SER A 255 -8.82 13.09 -0.58
CA SER A 255 -7.78 14.04 -0.99
C SER A 255 -6.78 14.30 0.14
N TYR A 256 -7.25 14.51 1.38
CA TYR A 256 -6.38 14.65 2.55
C TYR A 256 -5.51 13.42 2.73
N SER A 257 -6.11 12.23 2.74
CA SER A 257 -5.42 10.98 3.00
C SER A 257 -4.31 10.70 1.98
N LYS A 258 -4.60 10.85 0.67
CA LYS A 258 -3.61 10.62 -0.39
C LYS A 258 -2.51 11.68 -0.40
N SER A 259 -2.86 12.94 -0.19
CA SER A 259 -1.89 14.03 -0.17
C SER A 259 -0.92 13.88 1.00
N THR A 260 -1.43 13.59 2.20
CA THR A 260 -0.61 13.33 3.39
C THR A 260 0.38 12.19 3.16
N LEU A 261 -0.10 11.04 2.68
CA LEU A 261 0.76 9.87 2.44
C LEU A 261 1.78 10.11 1.31
N ARG A 262 1.41 10.91 0.29
CA ARG A 262 2.34 11.29 -0.78
C ARG A 262 3.46 12.18 -0.28
N THR A 263 3.14 13.13 0.60
CA THR A 263 4.14 13.97 1.28
C THR A 263 5.03 13.12 2.19
N VAL A 264 4.47 12.17 2.95
CA VAL A 264 5.28 11.23 3.75
C VAL A 264 6.26 10.45 2.88
N ALA A 265 5.79 9.85 1.78
CA ALA A 265 6.66 9.10 0.87
C ALA A 265 7.78 9.98 0.29
N GLN A 266 7.49 11.24 -0.03
CA GLN A 266 8.48 12.19 -0.53
C GLN A 266 9.59 12.48 0.48
N GLU A 267 9.23 12.68 1.74
CA GLU A 267 10.17 13.06 2.79
C GLU A 267 11.01 11.88 3.27
N VAL A 268 10.44 10.67 3.26
CA VAL A 268 11.16 9.45 3.58
C VAL A 268 12.15 9.08 2.48
N GLU A 269 11.73 9.14 1.22
CA GLU A 269 12.59 8.86 0.07
C GLU A 269 13.86 9.71 0.12
N LYS A 270 13.76 11.01 0.37
CA LYS A 270 14.94 11.90 0.48
C LYS A 270 15.95 11.51 1.58
N GLN A 271 15.53 10.80 2.61
CA GLN A 271 16.36 10.50 3.77
C GLN A 271 17.19 9.23 3.64
N TYR A 272 16.85 8.34 2.71
CA TYR A 272 17.51 7.05 2.57
C TYR A 272 17.89 6.76 1.12
N ASP A 273 19.15 6.40 0.89
CA ASP A 273 19.64 6.07 -0.46
C ASP A 273 19.09 4.72 -0.99
N PHE A 274 18.66 3.84 -0.09
CA PHE A 274 18.04 2.55 -0.43
C PHE A 274 16.50 2.60 -0.52
N VAL A 275 15.90 3.79 -0.39
CA VAL A 275 14.46 4.01 -0.51
C VAL A 275 14.19 4.93 -1.70
N ASP A 276 13.37 4.49 -2.63
CA ASP A 276 12.92 5.31 -3.76
C ASP A 276 11.39 5.44 -3.78
N TYR A 277 10.87 6.48 -4.43
CA TYR A 277 9.45 6.69 -4.65
C TYR A 277 9.13 6.41 -6.12
N PHE A 278 8.32 5.38 -6.36
CA PHE A 278 7.82 5.09 -7.69
C PHE A 278 6.46 5.77 -7.90
N PRO A 279 6.28 6.63 -8.92
CA PRO A 279 5.10 7.47 -9.11
C PRO A 279 3.88 6.73 -9.69
N SER A 280 3.57 5.53 -9.18
CA SER A 280 2.40 4.76 -9.63
C SER A 280 1.07 5.45 -9.33
N TYR A 281 1.00 6.20 -8.22
CA TYR A 281 -0.14 7.05 -7.88
C TYR A 281 -0.44 8.02 -9.00
N GLU A 282 0.56 8.82 -9.39
CA GLU A 282 0.42 9.84 -10.41
C GLU A 282 0.16 9.24 -11.79
N LEU A 283 0.82 8.12 -12.15
CA LEU A 283 0.55 7.42 -13.41
C LEU A 283 -0.93 7.06 -13.55
N VAL A 284 -1.55 6.55 -12.48
CA VAL A 284 -2.95 6.12 -12.51
C VAL A 284 -3.92 7.29 -12.39
N THR A 285 -3.74 8.18 -11.41
CA THR A 285 -4.72 9.25 -11.12
C THR A 285 -4.78 10.34 -12.18
N ASN A 286 -3.71 10.51 -12.95
CA ASN A 286 -3.59 11.55 -13.97
C ASN A 286 -3.70 11.00 -15.40
N THR A 287 -3.86 9.69 -15.58
CA THR A 287 -4.27 9.09 -16.86
C THR A 287 -5.79 9.29 -17.03
N PRO A 288 -6.31 9.54 -18.26
CA PRO A 288 -7.74 9.66 -18.50
C PRO A 288 -8.55 8.53 -17.85
N GLN A 289 -9.64 8.90 -17.19
CA GLN A 289 -10.39 8.03 -16.28
C GLN A 289 -10.83 6.72 -16.96
N GLU A 290 -11.27 6.81 -18.21
CA GLU A 290 -11.74 5.69 -19.02
C GLU A 290 -10.64 4.68 -19.36
N LYS A 291 -9.37 5.11 -19.38
CA LYS A 291 -8.21 4.21 -19.56
C LYS A 291 -7.70 3.68 -18.23
N ALA A 292 -7.74 4.51 -17.17
CA ALA A 292 -7.19 4.16 -15.87
C ALA A 292 -8.09 3.22 -15.06
N TRP A 293 -9.41 3.42 -15.10
CA TRP A 293 -10.35 2.79 -14.18
C TRP A 293 -11.39 1.92 -14.86
N ARG A 294 -11.80 0.86 -14.17
CA ARG A 294 -13.04 0.15 -14.50
C ARG A 294 -14.25 1.02 -14.20
N HIS A 295 -15.44 0.59 -14.61
CA HIS A 295 -16.68 1.36 -14.43
C HIS A 295 -16.98 1.78 -12.98
N ASP A 296 -16.41 1.10 -11.98
CA ASP A 296 -16.62 1.42 -10.56
C ASP A 296 -15.68 2.49 -10.00
N ILE A 297 -14.69 2.97 -10.77
CA ILE A 297 -13.70 3.96 -10.36
C ILE A 297 -12.90 3.52 -9.11
N ARG A 298 -12.80 2.21 -8.89
CA ARG A 298 -12.06 1.63 -7.76
C ARG A 298 -11.04 0.60 -8.18
N HIS A 299 -11.37 -0.19 -9.20
CA HIS A 299 -10.44 -1.15 -9.75
C HIS A 299 -9.73 -0.54 -10.96
N VAL A 300 -8.41 -0.61 -10.96
CA VAL A 300 -7.58 -0.15 -12.08
C VAL A 300 -7.75 -1.11 -13.27
N GLN A 301 -7.77 -0.58 -14.49
CA GLN A 301 -7.83 -1.39 -15.70
C GLN A 301 -6.56 -2.26 -15.84
N THR A 302 -6.71 -3.46 -16.42
CA THR A 302 -5.56 -4.35 -16.63
C THR A 302 -4.48 -3.70 -17.48
N ASP A 303 -4.86 -2.94 -18.50
CA ASP A 303 -3.91 -2.24 -19.38
C ASP A 303 -3.21 -1.09 -18.67
N MET A 304 -3.91 -0.37 -17.79
CA MET A 304 -3.29 0.64 -16.93
C MET A 304 -2.29 0.00 -15.95
N VAL A 305 -2.61 -1.15 -15.34
CA VAL A 305 -1.64 -1.88 -14.52
C VAL A 305 -0.43 -2.28 -15.36
N ARG A 306 -0.61 -2.83 -16.57
CA ARG A 306 0.50 -3.15 -17.48
C ARG A 306 1.38 -1.94 -17.77
N HIS A 307 0.78 -0.78 -18.06
CA HIS A 307 1.52 0.47 -18.28
C HIS A 307 2.36 0.87 -17.07
N VAL A 308 1.81 0.76 -15.85
CA VAL A 308 2.54 1.00 -14.60
C VAL A 308 3.73 0.05 -14.48
N ILE A 309 3.56 -1.24 -14.72
CA ILE A 309 4.66 -2.22 -14.62
C ILE A 309 5.70 -2.01 -15.72
N SER A 310 5.30 -1.77 -16.97
CA SER A 310 6.24 -1.45 -18.05
C SER A 310 7.06 -0.19 -17.75
N THR A 311 6.43 0.83 -17.15
CA THR A 311 7.14 2.03 -16.69
C THR A 311 8.11 1.70 -15.56
N PHE A 312 7.72 0.86 -14.60
CA PHE A 312 8.63 0.40 -13.56
C PHE A 312 9.85 -0.30 -14.15
N VAL A 313 9.62 -1.28 -15.03
CA VAL A 313 10.68 -2.08 -15.66
C VAL A 313 11.66 -1.20 -16.43
N ALA A 314 11.15 -0.26 -17.23
CA ALA A 314 12.00 0.64 -18.02
C ALA A 314 12.89 1.56 -17.18
N ASN A 315 12.54 1.84 -15.92
CA ASN A 315 13.28 2.76 -15.06
C ASN A 315 14.21 2.05 -14.06
N TYR A 316 13.84 0.85 -13.62
CA TYR A 316 14.52 0.15 -12.53
C TYR A 316 15.25 -1.12 -12.94
N MET A 317 14.90 -1.75 -14.07
CA MET A 317 15.44 -3.05 -14.42
C MET A 317 16.52 -2.90 -15.50
N ASN A 318 17.64 -3.60 -15.31
CA ASN A 318 18.71 -3.74 -16.31
C ASN A 318 18.45 -4.90 -17.29
#